data_AF-A0A7W7MIY7-F1
#
_entry.id   AF-A0A7W7MIY7-F1
#
_cell.length_a   1.000
_cell.length_b   1.000
_cell.length_c   1.000
_cell.angle_alpha   90.00
_cell.angle_beta   90.00
_cell.angle_gamma   90.00
#
_symmetry.space_group_name_H-M   'P 1'
#
loop_
_entity.id
_entity.type
_entity.pdbx_description
1 polymer ?
#
loop_
_entity_poly.entity_id
_entity_poly.type
_entity_poly.pdbx_seq_one_letter_code
_entity_poly.pdbx_strand_id
1 'polypeptide(L)'
;MLAGISADYYLRLERGRNRNPSVQVLESIARVLHLNEEHFAHLLTLACEAPRRRRRRPRKQTPPPGALKLMDSLVQPAFIEDRYFDILASNSLARALSPGLAVGGNQLRDLFLDPAEQALHPQWEAVTECFIANLRQAVGNDVDDPRFIELTGELSLASPRFRQLWGRHEVRGQQGAPVRLNHPQVGELSLNRERLRIDGTDGLMLVVYHPNAGTSNADKLALLASVGLPTSNSYPQLQRTGAATDNDASR
;
A
#
# COMPACT_ATOMS: atom_id res chain seq x y z
N MET A 1 2.28 -20.65 37.50
CA MET A 1 2.31 -19.66 36.39
C MET A 1 3.14 -20.21 35.26
N LEU A 2 2.57 -20.30 34.07
CA LEU A 2 3.18 -21.00 32.93
C LEU A 2 4.41 -20.29 32.33
N ALA A 3 4.57 -18.98 32.56
CA ALA A 3 5.68 -18.17 32.02
C ALA A 3 6.75 -17.77 33.08
N GLY A 4 6.71 -18.32 34.29
CA GLY A 4 7.65 -17.92 35.37
C GLY A 4 7.50 -16.48 35.89
N ILE A 5 6.45 -15.76 35.46
CA ILE A 5 6.12 -14.39 35.90
C ILE A 5 4.87 -14.38 36.78
N SER A 6 4.78 -13.43 37.71
CA SER A 6 3.59 -13.26 38.56
C SER A 6 2.37 -12.80 37.74
N ALA A 7 1.16 -13.19 38.14
CA ALA A 7 -0.09 -12.77 37.50
C ALA A 7 -0.24 -11.24 37.58
N ASP A 8 0.18 -10.64 38.69
CA ASP A 8 0.25 -9.20 38.86
C ASP A 8 1.24 -8.54 37.87
N TYR A 9 2.36 -9.20 37.57
CA TYR A 9 3.30 -8.73 36.55
C TYR A 9 2.71 -8.80 35.13
N TYR A 10 2.00 -9.89 34.80
CA TYR A 10 1.30 -10.02 33.52
C TYR A 10 0.17 -8.98 33.35
N LEU A 11 -0.65 -8.77 34.38
CA LEU A 11 -1.71 -7.74 34.39
C LEU A 11 -1.16 -6.32 34.23
N ARG A 12 0.03 -6.03 34.78
CA ARG A 12 0.70 -4.73 34.57
C ARG A 12 1.21 -4.55 33.15
N LEU A 13 1.62 -5.64 32.50
CA LEU A 13 1.99 -5.67 31.08
C LEU A 13 0.77 -5.38 30.20
N GLU A 14 -0.35 -6.09 30.41
CA GLU A 14 -1.60 -5.86 29.67
C GLU A 14 -2.12 -4.42 29.82
N ARG A 15 -1.98 -3.83 31.01
CA ARG A 15 -2.41 -2.45 31.30
C ARG A 15 -1.39 -1.39 30.85
N GLY A 16 -0.32 -1.76 30.15
CA GLY A 16 0.71 -0.83 29.66
C GLY A 16 1.50 -0.09 30.75
N ARG A 17 1.49 -0.60 31.99
CA ARG A 17 2.17 -0.01 33.15
C ARG A 17 3.63 -0.45 33.28
N ASN A 18 3.97 -1.65 32.79
CA ASN A 18 5.36 -2.10 32.64
C ASN A 18 5.76 -2.01 31.16
N ARG A 19 6.50 -0.97 30.80
CA ARG A 19 6.76 -0.59 29.40
C ARG A 19 8.02 -1.21 28.78
N ASN A 20 8.94 -1.73 29.60
CA ASN A 20 10.17 -2.38 29.15
C ASN A 20 10.33 -3.76 29.84
N PRO A 21 9.55 -4.79 29.45
CA PRO A 21 9.81 -6.15 29.87
C PRO A 21 11.20 -6.60 29.38
N SER A 22 11.90 -7.42 30.16
CA SER A 22 13.16 -8.01 29.69
C SER A 22 12.92 -9.01 28.57
N VAL A 23 13.91 -9.22 27.70
CA VAL A 23 13.85 -10.21 26.60
C VAL A 23 13.48 -11.60 27.13
N GLN A 24 14.02 -12.00 28.29
CA GLN A 24 13.70 -13.26 28.95
C GLN A 24 12.22 -13.42 29.32
N VAL A 25 11.56 -12.32 29.72
CA VAL A 25 10.12 -12.33 29.99
C VAL A 25 9.33 -12.48 28.68
N LEU A 26 9.74 -11.79 27.62
CA LEU A 26 9.10 -11.89 26.30
C LEU A 26 9.25 -13.31 25.72
N GLU A 27 10.41 -13.95 25.85
CA GLU A 27 10.64 -15.34 25.45
C GLU A 27 9.72 -16.30 26.21
N SER A 28 9.53 -16.07 27.50
CA SER A 28 8.67 -16.90 28.35
C SER A 28 7.19 -16.74 27.96
N ILE A 29 6.76 -15.51 27.65
CA ILE A 29 5.41 -15.23 27.13
C ILE A 29 5.22 -15.88 25.76
N ALA A 30 6.19 -15.74 24.85
CA ALA A 30 6.13 -16.32 23.51
C ALA A 30 6.01 -17.85 23.55
N ARG A 31 6.75 -18.51 24.44
CA ARG A 31 6.67 -19.96 24.65
C ARG A 31 5.29 -20.41 25.14
N VAL A 32 4.70 -19.69 26.09
CA VAL A 32 3.38 -20.03 26.64
C VAL A 32 2.26 -19.77 25.64
N LEU A 33 2.38 -18.72 24.83
CA LEU A 33 1.42 -18.37 23.79
C LEU A 33 1.67 -19.12 22.47
N HIS A 34 2.63 -20.05 22.44
CA HIS A 34 3.04 -20.79 21.23
C HIS A 34 3.28 -19.88 20.02
N LEU A 35 3.87 -18.70 20.25
CA LEU A 35 4.22 -17.77 19.18
C LEU A 35 5.32 -18.38 18.30
N ASN A 36 5.18 -18.25 16.99
CA ASN A 36 6.24 -18.63 16.06
C ASN A 36 7.36 -17.56 16.03
N GLU A 37 8.45 -17.85 15.33
CA GLU A 37 9.62 -16.96 15.24
C GLU A 37 9.28 -15.55 14.74
N GLU A 38 8.35 -15.45 13.80
CA GLU A 38 7.91 -14.17 13.21
C GLU A 38 7.07 -13.36 14.21
N HIS A 39 6.13 -14.01 14.90
CA HIS A 39 5.35 -13.41 15.97
C HIS A 39 6.24 -12.95 17.13
N PHE A 40 7.29 -13.70 17.45
CA PHE A 40 8.26 -13.32 18.48
C PHE A 40 9.13 -12.13 18.05
N ALA A 41 9.64 -12.11 16.81
CA ALA A 41 10.38 -10.98 16.27
C ALA A 41 9.52 -9.70 16.24
N HIS A 42 8.24 -9.83 15.90
CA HIS A 42 7.30 -8.72 15.99
C HIS A 42 7.09 -8.25 17.43
N LEU A 43 6.88 -9.17 18.38
CA LEU A 43 6.76 -8.85 19.81
C LEU A 43 7.98 -8.10 20.35
N LEU A 44 9.19 -8.52 19.98
CA LEU A 44 10.42 -7.82 20.34
C LEU A 44 10.46 -6.41 19.76
N THR A 45 10.03 -6.22 18.52
CA THR A 45 9.92 -4.90 17.89
C THR A 45 8.97 -4.01 18.68
N LEU A 46 7.79 -4.52 19.05
CA LEU A 46 6.81 -3.80 19.86
C LEU A 46 7.36 -3.43 21.25
N ALA A 47 8.09 -4.32 21.92
CA ALA A 47 8.60 -4.08 23.26
C ALA A 47 9.82 -3.13 23.28
N CYS A 48 10.62 -3.10 22.22
CA CYS A 48 11.82 -2.26 22.11
C CYS A 48 11.54 -0.85 21.57
N GLU A 49 10.44 -0.64 20.82
CA GLU A 49 10.04 0.69 20.40
C GLU A 49 9.61 1.52 21.63
N ALA A 50 10.52 2.39 22.12
CA ALA A 50 10.21 3.38 23.14
C ALA A 50 8.91 4.12 22.77
N PRO A 51 8.04 4.48 23.74
CA PRO A 51 6.76 5.09 23.45
C PRO A 51 6.99 6.36 22.63
N ARG A 52 6.70 6.30 21.32
CA ARG A 52 6.72 7.49 20.47
C ARG A 52 5.69 8.42 21.08
N ARG A 53 6.16 9.52 21.66
CA ARG A 53 5.36 10.61 22.26
C ARG A 53 4.08 10.77 21.44
N ARG A 54 2.90 10.61 22.08
CA ARG A 54 1.55 10.82 21.51
C ARG A 54 1.65 11.74 20.30
N ARG A 55 1.67 11.16 19.10
CA ARG A 55 1.83 11.95 17.88
C ARG A 55 0.63 12.89 17.80
N ARG A 56 0.92 14.17 17.57
CA ARG A 56 -0.11 15.16 17.23
C ARG A 56 -0.94 14.60 16.08
N ARG A 57 -2.25 14.87 16.09
CA ARG A 57 -3.24 14.48 15.08
C ARG A 57 -2.60 14.30 13.70
N PRO A 58 -2.87 13.20 12.98
CA PRO A 58 -2.28 12.94 11.68
C PRO A 58 -2.62 14.11 10.76
N ARG A 59 -1.61 14.94 10.49
CA ARG A 59 -1.67 15.93 9.42
C ARG A 59 -1.61 15.11 8.13
N LYS A 60 -2.52 15.35 7.17
CA LYS A 60 -2.46 14.72 5.84
C LYS A 60 -1.01 14.72 5.38
N GLN A 61 -0.40 13.54 5.33
CA GLN A 61 1.00 13.43 4.98
C GLN A 61 1.14 13.87 3.52
N THR A 62 2.08 14.75 3.24
CA THR A 62 2.38 15.18 1.88
C THR A 62 3.69 14.53 1.48
N PRO A 63 3.72 13.76 0.37
CA PRO A 63 4.96 13.18 -0.11
C PRO A 63 6.02 14.26 -0.35
N PRO A 64 7.29 14.04 0.04
CA PRO A 64 8.37 14.99 -0.21
C PRO A 64 8.51 15.29 -1.72
N PRO A 65 8.86 16.52 -2.13
CA PRO A 65 9.00 16.87 -3.54
C PRO A 65 10.00 15.99 -4.30
N GLY A 66 11.08 15.55 -3.64
CA GLY A 66 12.06 14.63 -4.25
C GLY A 66 11.47 13.25 -4.55
N ALA A 67 10.60 12.74 -3.68
CA ALA A 67 9.94 11.45 -3.89
C ALA A 67 8.93 11.52 -5.04
N LEU A 68 8.20 12.63 -5.16
CA LEU A 68 7.30 12.88 -6.29
C LEU A 68 8.07 12.92 -7.62
N LYS A 69 9.16 13.70 -7.68
CA LYS A 69 10.02 13.77 -8.87
C LYS A 69 10.60 12.41 -9.26
N LEU A 70 11.02 11.61 -8.28
CA LEU A 70 11.50 10.26 -8.53
C LEU A 70 10.39 9.38 -9.11
N MET A 71 9.21 9.36 -8.48
CA MET A 71 8.05 8.60 -8.93
C MET A 71 7.64 8.96 -10.37
N ASP A 72 7.60 10.26 -10.68
CA ASP A 72 7.25 10.75 -12.02
C ASP A 72 8.31 10.41 -13.09
N SER A 73 9.56 10.19 -12.68
CA SER A 73 10.64 9.77 -13.59
C SER A 73 10.64 8.27 -13.93
N LEU A 74 9.88 7.46 -13.19
CA LEU A 74 9.81 6.02 -13.40
C LEU A 74 8.95 5.69 -14.60
N VAL A 75 9.45 4.77 -15.44
CA VAL A 75 8.71 4.19 -16.58
C VAL A 75 7.88 2.98 -16.17
N GLN A 76 7.88 2.64 -14.89
CA GLN A 76 7.13 1.56 -14.27
C GLN A 76 5.90 2.11 -13.52
N PRO A 77 4.82 1.34 -13.35
CA PRO A 77 3.74 1.68 -12.44
C PRO A 77 4.28 1.95 -11.04
N ALA A 78 4.05 3.17 -10.55
CA ALA A 78 4.55 3.61 -9.27
C ALA A 78 3.56 4.53 -8.55
N PHE A 79 3.47 4.37 -7.24
CA PHE A 79 2.67 5.23 -6.37
C PHE A 79 3.30 5.33 -4.99
N ILE A 80 2.89 6.37 -4.25
CA ILE A 80 3.29 6.59 -2.87
C ILE A 80 2.07 6.40 -1.98
N GLU A 81 2.24 5.59 -0.94
CA GLU A 81 1.21 5.35 0.06
C GLU A 81 1.73 5.61 1.48
N ASP A 82 0.81 5.80 2.41
CA ASP A 82 1.12 5.83 3.83
C ASP A 82 1.04 4.44 4.49
N ARG A 83 1.27 4.41 5.81
CA ARG A 83 1.22 3.18 6.62
C ARG A 83 -0.17 2.52 6.67
N TYR A 84 -1.22 3.22 6.25
CA TYR A 84 -2.61 2.75 6.20
C TYR A 84 -3.04 2.39 4.77
N PHE A 85 -2.09 2.38 3.82
CA PHE A 85 -2.32 2.10 2.40
C PHE A 85 -3.20 3.16 1.71
N ASP A 86 -3.26 4.38 2.26
CA ASP A 86 -3.86 5.51 1.57
C ASP A 86 -2.93 5.98 0.46
N ILE A 87 -3.44 6.10 -0.77
CA ILE A 87 -2.67 6.53 -1.93
C ILE A 87 -2.53 8.05 -1.94
N LEU A 88 -1.31 8.54 -1.77
CA LEU A 88 -0.98 9.97 -1.68
C LEU A 88 -0.49 10.56 -3.01
N ALA A 89 0.16 9.74 -3.83
CA ALA A 89 0.62 10.12 -5.17
C ALA A 89 0.64 8.88 -6.06
N SER A 90 0.42 9.04 -7.36
CA SER A 90 0.37 7.92 -8.29
C SER A 90 0.67 8.39 -9.71
N ASN A 91 1.52 7.65 -10.42
CA ASN A 91 1.80 7.95 -11.82
C ASN A 91 0.68 7.44 -12.75
N SER A 92 0.76 7.76 -14.04
CA SER A 92 -0.26 7.33 -15.02
C SER A 92 -0.32 5.81 -15.17
N LEU A 93 0.84 5.14 -15.12
CA LEU A 93 0.93 3.69 -15.31
C LEU A 93 0.35 2.90 -14.14
N ALA A 94 0.50 3.37 -12.91
CA ALA A 94 -0.18 2.80 -11.74
C ALA A 94 -1.70 2.86 -11.89
N ARG A 95 -2.24 4.01 -12.31
CA ARG A 95 -3.68 4.19 -12.56
C ARG A 95 -4.19 3.37 -13.75
N ALA A 96 -3.34 3.13 -14.73
CA ALA A 96 -3.65 2.23 -15.84
C ALA A 96 -3.67 0.75 -15.40
N LEU A 97 -2.84 0.38 -14.42
CA LEU A 97 -2.78 -0.99 -13.88
C LEU A 97 -4.00 -1.33 -13.01
N SER A 98 -4.42 -0.40 -12.16
CA SER A 98 -5.67 -0.49 -11.40
C SER A 98 -6.22 0.92 -11.15
N PRO A 99 -7.53 1.17 -11.41
CA PRO A 99 -8.17 2.43 -11.04
C PRO A 99 -8.09 2.77 -9.55
N GLY A 100 -8.04 1.76 -8.67
CA GLY A 100 -7.91 1.94 -7.21
C GLY A 100 -6.58 2.56 -6.77
N LEU A 101 -5.57 2.51 -7.64
CA LEU A 101 -4.28 3.17 -7.40
C LEU A 101 -4.31 4.67 -7.70
N ALA A 102 -5.50 5.28 -7.84
CA ALA A 102 -5.64 6.72 -7.94
C ALA A 102 -5.46 7.42 -6.58
N VAL A 103 -5.01 8.67 -6.62
CA VAL A 103 -4.82 9.50 -5.41
C VAL A 103 -6.14 9.65 -4.66
N GLY A 104 -6.10 9.42 -3.34
CA GLY A 104 -7.28 9.43 -2.47
C GLY A 104 -7.97 8.07 -2.31
N GLY A 105 -7.57 7.06 -3.10
CA GLY A 105 -7.94 5.66 -2.90
C GLY A 105 -7.23 5.04 -1.70
N ASN A 106 -7.69 3.85 -1.29
CA ASN A 106 -7.06 3.07 -0.23
C ASN A 106 -7.03 1.60 -0.65
N GLN A 107 -5.83 1.00 -0.76
CA GLN A 107 -5.72 -0.36 -1.30
C GLN A 107 -6.48 -1.39 -0.48
N LEU A 108 -6.60 -1.23 0.85
CA LEU A 108 -7.36 -2.17 1.66
C LEU A 108 -8.86 -2.04 1.39
N ARG A 109 -9.38 -0.81 1.25
CA ARG A 109 -10.79 -0.62 0.86
C ARG A 109 -11.07 -1.26 -0.49
N ASP A 110 -10.25 -0.97 -1.49
CA ASP A 110 -10.46 -1.49 -2.85
C ASP A 110 -10.35 -3.02 -2.86
N LEU A 111 -9.30 -3.58 -2.25
CA LEU A 111 -9.07 -5.03 -2.21
C LEU A 111 -10.19 -5.81 -1.49
N PHE A 112 -10.81 -5.25 -0.45
CA PHE A 112 -11.83 -5.95 0.34
C PHE A 112 -13.27 -5.63 -0.07
N LEU A 113 -13.51 -4.50 -0.74
CA LEU A 113 -14.86 -3.98 -0.99
C LEU A 113 -15.19 -3.77 -2.47
N ASP A 114 -14.20 -3.60 -3.36
CA ASP A 114 -14.43 -3.41 -4.80
C ASP A 114 -14.37 -4.76 -5.55
N PRO A 115 -15.48 -5.26 -6.12
CA PRO A 115 -15.49 -6.49 -6.89
C PRO A 115 -14.56 -6.46 -8.13
N ALA A 116 -14.34 -5.29 -8.73
CA ALA A 116 -13.46 -5.15 -9.89
C ALA A 116 -11.99 -5.37 -9.49
N GLU A 117 -11.58 -4.82 -8.35
CA GLU A 117 -10.25 -5.05 -7.80
C GLU A 117 -10.10 -6.52 -7.36
N GLN A 118 -11.12 -7.14 -6.76
CA GLN A 118 -11.09 -8.57 -6.42
C GLN A 118 -10.89 -9.45 -7.67
N ALA A 119 -11.59 -9.16 -8.76
CA ALA A 119 -11.46 -9.88 -10.03
C ALA A 119 -10.09 -9.67 -10.70
N LEU A 120 -9.41 -8.56 -10.41
CA LEU A 120 -8.06 -8.27 -10.89
C LEU A 120 -7.01 -9.20 -10.24
N HIS A 121 -7.26 -9.76 -9.05
CA HIS A 121 -6.29 -10.62 -8.34
C HIS A 121 -6.74 -12.10 -8.37
N PRO A 122 -6.20 -12.96 -9.26
CA PRO A 122 -6.53 -14.39 -9.29
C PRO A 122 -6.23 -15.14 -7.98
N GLN A 123 -5.34 -14.58 -7.17
CA GLN A 123 -4.92 -15.12 -5.87
C GLN A 123 -5.41 -14.22 -4.72
N TRP A 124 -6.61 -13.64 -4.88
CA TRP A 124 -7.18 -12.67 -3.97
C TRP A 124 -7.11 -13.11 -2.49
N GLU A 125 -7.32 -14.39 -2.22
CA GLU A 125 -7.24 -14.91 -0.87
C GLU A 125 -5.85 -14.75 -0.24
N ALA A 126 -4.79 -15.07 -0.97
CA ALA A 126 -3.42 -14.93 -0.49
C ALA A 126 -3.01 -13.45 -0.38
N VAL A 127 -3.45 -12.61 -1.34
CA VAL A 127 -3.17 -11.17 -1.34
C VAL A 127 -3.78 -10.50 -0.10
N THR A 128 -5.05 -10.80 0.21
CA THR A 128 -5.73 -10.24 1.39
C THR A 128 -5.09 -10.63 2.72
N GLU A 129 -4.57 -11.86 2.83
CA GLU A 129 -3.81 -12.30 4.01
C GLU A 129 -2.51 -11.50 4.16
N CYS A 130 -1.76 -11.32 3.07
CA CYS A 130 -0.53 -10.53 3.07
C CYS A 130 -0.78 -9.06 3.45
N PHE A 131 -1.83 -8.44 2.91
CA PHE A 131 -2.18 -7.05 3.22
C PHE A 131 -2.58 -6.86 4.69
N ILE A 132 -3.30 -7.81 5.29
CA ILE A 132 -3.64 -7.75 6.72
C ILE A 132 -2.40 -7.91 7.60
N ALA A 133 -1.50 -8.83 7.27
CA ALA A 133 -0.24 -8.97 8.00
C ALA A 133 0.59 -7.68 7.95
N ASN A 134 0.68 -7.06 6.76
CA ASN A 134 1.38 -5.78 6.58
C ASN A 134 0.71 -4.63 7.36
N LEU A 135 -0.63 -4.55 7.39
CA LEU A 135 -1.35 -3.56 8.19
C LEU A 135 -1.03 -3.70 9.68
N ARG A 136 -1.01 -4.93 10.20
CA ARG A 136 -0.66 -5.19 11.61
C ARG A 136 0.76 -4.76 11.93
N GLN A 137 1.70 -5.09 11.03
CA GLN A 137 3.10 -4.68 11.19
C GLN A 137 3.25 -3.16 11.17
N ALA A 138 2.53 -2.47 10.26
CA ALA A 138 2.61 -1.02 10.08
C ALA A 138 2.02 -0.22 11.27
N VAL A 139 1.00 -0.75 11.92
CA VAL A 139 0.38 -0.14 13.11
C VAL A 139 1.28 -0.26 14.32
N GLY A 140 1.91 -1.43 14.51
CA GLY A 140 2.77 -1.68 15.66
C GLY A 140 2.06 -1.39 16.99
N ASN A 141 2.63 -0.50 17.80
CA ASN A 141 2.04 -0.06 19.08
C ASN A 141 1.01 1.09 18.95
N ASP A 142 0.82 1.65 17.75
CA ASP A 142 -0.02 2.84 17.53
C ASP A 142 -1.50 2.48 17.31
N VAL A 143 -2.04 1.68 18.23
CA VAL A 143 -3.41 1.14 18.17
C VAL A 143 -4.50 2.18 18.43
N ASP A 144 -4.13 3.33 19.01
CA ASP A 144 -5.03 4.44 19.34
C ASP A 144 -5.16 5.46 18.20
N ASP A 145 -4.53 5.24 17.03
CA ASP A 145 -4.64 6.17 15.90
C ASP A 145 -6.08 6.19 15.36
N PRO A 146 -6.75 7.37 15.29
CA PRO A 146 -8.11 7.49 14.76
C PRO A 146 -8.28 6.93 13.35
N ARG A 147 -7.30 7.09 12.46
CA ARG A 147 -7.37 6.61 11.07
C ARG A 147 -7.35 5.08 11.03
N PHE A 148 -6.55 4.46 11.90
CA PHE A 148 -6.51 3.01 12.05
C PHE A 148 -7.84 2.45 12.56
N ILE A 149 -8.40 3.07 13.60
CA ILE A 149 -9.69 2.69 14.18
C ILE A 149 -10.81 2.83 13.14
N GLU A 150 -10.83 3.93 12.40
CA GLU A 150 -11.80 4.16 11.31
C GLU A 150 -11.71 3.07 10.24
N LEU A 151 -10.51 2.83 9.70
CA LEU A 151 -10.30 1.87 8.61
C LEU A 151 -10.65 0.44 9.03
N THR A 152 -10.16 -0.01 10.18
CA THR A 152 -10.44 -1.37 10.68
C THR A 152 -11.89 -1.54 11.07
N GLY A 153 -12.53 -0.52 11.64
CA GLY A 153 -13.96 -0.53 11.97
C GLY A 153 -14.83 -0.68 10.72
N GLU A 154 -14.57 0.15 9.71
CA GLU A 154 -15.26 0.08 8.42
C GLU A 154 -15.11 -1.29 7.76
N LEU A 155 -13.88 -1.77 7.58
CA LEU A 155 -13.61 -3.05 6.92
C LEU A 155 -14.18 -4.24 7.70
N SER A 156 -14.17 -4.18 9.03
CA SER A 156 -14.77 -5.23 9.87
C SER A 156 -16.29 -5.31 9.72
N LEU A 157 -16.95 -4.17 9.51
CA LEU A 157 -18.40 -4.11 9.27
C LEU A 157 -18.75 -4.55 7.85
N ALA A 158 -18.00 -4.09 6.85
CA ALA A 158 -18.33 -4.26 5.45
C ALA A 158 -17.82 -5.58 4.83
N SER A 159 -16.76 -6.19 5.36
CA SER A 159 -16.15 -7.39 4.78
C SER A 159 -16.07 -8.56 5.80
N PRO A 160 -16.87 -9.63 5.61
CA PRO A 160 -16.78 -10.84 6.43
C PRO A 160 -15.38 -11.48 6.37
N ARG A 161 -14.74 -11.44 5.19
CA ARG A 161 -13.38 -11.96 5.01
C ARG A 161 -12.37 -11.16 5.82
N PHE A 162 -12.43 -9.83 5.77
CA PHE A 162 -11.57 -8.98 6.60
C PHE A 162 -11.75 -9.33 8.08
N ARG A 163 -13.00 -9.43 8.57
CA ARG A 163 -13.30 -9.78 9.96
C ARG A 163 -12.69 -11.13 10.36
N GLN A 164 -12.80 -12.13 9.50
CA GLN A 164 -12.23 -13.46 9.75
C GLN A 164 -10.70 -13.41 9.85
N LEU A 165 -10.02 -12.79 8.87
CA LEU A 165 -8.57 -12.69 8.84
C LEU A 165 -8.03 -11.81 9.97
N TRP A 166 -8.71 -10.70 10.26
CA TRP A 166 -8.38 -9.85 11.40
C TRP A 166 -8.47 -10.63 12.71
N GLY A 167 -9.48 -11.49 12.89
CA GLY A 167 -9.59 -12.35 14.08
C GLY A 167 -8.42 -13.33 14.29
N ARG A 168 -7.67 -13.70 13.24
CA ARG A 168 -6.57 -14.69 13.32
C ARG A 168 -5.27 -14.14 13.92
N HIS A 169 -5.10 -12.82 13.99
CA HIS A 169 -3.89 -12.18 14.55
C HIS A 169 -2.56 -12.65 13.90
N GLU A 170 -2.60 -13.05 12.64
CA GLU A 170 -1.39 -13.45 11.90
C GLU A 170 -0.58 -12.22 11.49
N VAL A 171 0.74 -12.27 11.70
CA VAL A 171 1.69 -11.18 11.37
C VAL A 171 2.67 -11.62 10.28
N ARG A 172 2.47 -12.82 9.70
CA ARG A 172 3.31 -13.34 8.64
C ARG A 172 3.13 -12.53 7.36
N GLY A 173 4.02 -11.58 7.13
CA GLY A 173 4.11 -10.87 5.85
C GLY A 173 4.67 -11.82 4.80
N GLN A 174 3.94 -12.05 3.70
CA GLN A 174 4.51 -12.77 2.57
C GLN A 174 5.51 -11.86 1.85
N GLN A 175 6.80 -12.22 1.92
CA GLN A 175 7.85 -11.47 1.23
C GLN A 175 7.99 -11.93 -0.22
N GLY A 176 8.10 -10.96 -1.14
CA GLY A 176 8.78 -11.12 -2.43
C GLY A 176 8.13 -12.04 -3.46
N ALA A 177 6.87 -12.47 -3.30
CA ALA A 177 6.19 -13.21 -4.34
C ALA A 177 5.74 -12.25 -5.47
N PRO A 178 5.90 -12.62 -6.76
CA PRO A 178 5.34 -11.86 -7.86
C PRO A 178 3.82 -11.71 -7.68
N VAL A 179 3.33 -10.49 -7.84
CA VAL A 179 1.91 -10.18 -7.90
C VAL A 179 1.37 -10.63 -9.25
N ARG A 180 0.38 -11.52 -9.23
CA ARG A 180 -0.35 -11.94 -10.41
C ARG A 180 -1.64 -11.14 -10.53
N LEU A 181 -1.86 -10.54 -11.69
CA LEU A 181 -3.02 -9.75 -12.02
C LEU A 181 -3.70 -10.33 -13.26
N ASN A 182 -5.03 -10.28 -13.32
CA ASN A 182 -5.80 -10.58 -14.53
C ASN A 182 -6.39 -9.28 -15.09
N HIS A 183 -5.56 -8.55 -15.84
CA HIS A 183 -5.92 -7.22 -16.32
C HIS A 183 -6.93 -7.29 -17.48
N PRO A 184 -8.04 -6.54 -17.46
CA PRO A 184 -9.12 -6.68 -18.44
C PRO A 184 -8.68 -6.39 -19.88
N GLN A 185 -7.66 -5.57 -20.08
CA GLN A 185 -7.17 -5.19 -21.42
C GLN A 185 -5.99 -6.04 -21.93
N VAL A 186 -5.14 -6.57 -21.03
CA VAL A 186 -3.88 -7.23 -21.41
C VAL A 186 -3.75 -8.66 -20.87
N GLY A 187 -4.80 -9.15 -20.22
CA GLY A 187 -4.89 -10.48 -19.61
C GLY A 187 -3.97 -10.65 -18.42
N GLU A 188 -3.49 -11.88 -18.23
CA GLU A 188 -2.63 -12.23 -17.10
C GLU A 188 -1.29 -11.46 -17.14
N LEU A 189 -0.93 -10.84 -16.03
CA LEU A 189 0.32 -10.14 -15.78
C LEU A 189 0.96 -10.70 -14.51
N SER A 190 2.26 -10.98 -14.57
CA SER A 190 3.07 -11.29 -13.40
C SER A 190 4.11 -10.21 -13.20
N LEU A 191 4.00 -9.46 -12.10
CA LEU A 191 4.84 -8.30 -11.79
C LEU A 191 5.46 -8.48 -10.41
N ASN A 192 6.74 -8.16 -10.29
CA ASN A 192 7.37 -7.99 -8.99
C ASN A 192 6.88 -6.69 -8.37
N ARG A 193 6.81 -6.65 -7.04
CA ARG A 193 6.34 -5.49 -6.28
C ARG A 193 7.39 -5.10 -5.25
N GLU A 194 8.01 -3.96 -5.46
CA GLU A 194 9.00 -3.40 -4.56
C GLU A 194 8.37 -2.33 -3.67
N ARG A 195 8.67 -2.38 -2.36
CA ARG A 195 8.23 -1.37 -1.39
C ARG A 195 9.47 -0.68 -0.80
N LEU A 196 9.66 0.58 -1.14
CA LEU A 196 10.82 1.38 -0.74
C LEU A 196 10.38 2.42 0.28
N ARG A 197 10.96 2.37 1.48
CA ARG A 197 10.66 3.34 2.54
C ARG A 197 11.26 4.71 2.21
N ILE A 198 10.46 5.76 2.30
CA ILE A 198 10.94 7.14 2.10
C ILE A 198 11.45 7.68 3.44
N ASP A 199 12.76 7.82 3.56
CA ASP A 199 13.40 8.34 4.78
C ASP A 199 12.94 9.76 5.13
N GLY A 200 12.91 10.07 6.43
CA GLY A 200 12.46 11.36 6.95
C GLY A 200 10.94 11.56 6.91
N THR A 201 10.17 10.54 6.50
CA THR A 201 8.70 10.56 6.53
C THR A 201 8.16 9.65 7.62
N ASP A 202 6.88 9.81 7.94
CA ASP A 202 6.21 8.97 8.92
C ASP A 202 5.57 7.74 8.27
N GLY A 203 6.43 6.88 7.72
CA GLY A 203 6.04 5.59 7.15
C GLY A 203 5.54 5.64 5.71
N LEU A 204 5.90 6.67 4.93
CA LEU A 204 5.58 6.67 3.50
C LEU A 204 6.41 5.63 2.76
N MET A 205 5.75 4.94 1.85
CA MET A 205 6.33 3.90 1.01
C MET A 205 6.14 4.29 -0.46
N LEU A 206 7.21 4.28 -1.23
CA LEU A 206 7.15 4.23 -2.69
C LEU A 206 6.97 2.76 -3.09
N VAL A 207 5.90 2.46 -3.81
CA VAL A 207 5.61 1.13 -4.34
C VAL A 207 5.83 1.15 -5.85
N VAL A 208 6.60 0.19 -6.35
CA VAL A 208 6.91 0.06 -7.78
C VAL A 208 6.58 -1.35 -8.24
N TYR A 209 5.84 -1.47 -9.34
CA TYR A 209 5.61 -2.75 -10.01
C TYR A 209 6.51 -2.86 -11.23
N HIS A 210 7.20 -3.98 -11.38
CA HIS A 210 8.03 -4.19 -12.56
C HIS A 210 7.99 -5.65 -13.05
N PRO A 211 8.04 -5.87 -14.36
CA PRO A 211 8.15 -7.21 -14.92
C PRO A 211 9.59 -7.71 -14.78
N ASN A 212 9.80 -9.01 -14.95
CA ASN A 212 11.12 -9.56 -15.24
C ASN A 212 11.54 -9.13 -16.65
N ALA A 213 12.81 -8.71 -16.81
CA ALA A 213 13.35 -8.30 -18.10
C ALA A 213 13.27 -9.44 -19.12
N GLY A 214 12.96 -9.11 -20.39
CA GLY A 214 12.88 -10.09 -21.48
C GLY A 214 11.65 -11.01 -21.43
N THR A 215 10.65 -10.71 -20.60
CA THR A 215 9.39 -11.49 -20.54
C THR A 215 8.25 -10.77 -21.26
N SER A 216 7.25 -11.53 -21.71
CA SER A 216 6.03 -10.97 -22.32
C SER A 216 5.23 -10.04 -21.39
N ASN A 217 5.47 -10.09 -20.08
CA ASN A 217 4.90 -9.14 -19.12
C ASN A 217 5.43 -7.72 -19.34
N ALA A 218 6.67 -7.57 -19.82
CA ALA A 218 7.22 -6.26 -20.17
C ALA A 218 6.51 -5.65 -21.39
N ASP A 219 6.26 -6.46 -22.42
CA ASP A 219 5.54 -6.01 -23.60
C ASP A 219 4.08 -5.66 -23.28
N LYS A 220 3.41 -6.47 -22.46
CA LYS A 220 2.04 -6.18 -22.00
C LYS A 220 1.97 -4.91 -21.16
N LEU A 221 2.97 -4.66 -20.31
CA LEU A 221 3.03 -3.43 -19.52
C LEU A 221 3.29 -2.20 -20.40
N ALA A 222 4.16 -2.33 -21.42
CA ALA A 222 4.38 -1.28 -22.41
C ALA A 222 3.12 -1.03 -23.28
N LEU A 223 2.36 -2.07 -23.60
CA LEU A 223 1.06 -1.94 -24.29
C LEU A 223 0.05 -1.19 -23.42
N LEU A 224 0.00 -1.50 -22.12
CA LEU A 224 -0.86 -0.78 -21.18
C LEU A 224 -0.48 0.70 -21.08
N ALA A 225 0.83 1.00 -21.11
CA ALA A 225 1.34 2.36 -21.14
C ALA A 225 0.90 3.14 -22.38
N SER A 226 0.82 2.49 -23.55
CA SER A 226 0.42 3.14 -24.79
C SER A 226 -1.10 3.37 -24.89
N VAL A 227 -1.90 2.50 -24.27
CA VAL A 227 -3.37 2.61 -24.21
C VAL A 227 -3.82 3.66 -23.17
N GLY A 228 -3.09 3.80 -22.06
CA GLY A 228 -3.38 4.76 -20.98
C GLY A 228 -2.96 6.21 -21.27
N LEU A 229 -2.21 6.45 -22.33
CA LEU A 229 -1.96 7.80 -22.82
C LEU A 229 -3.22 8.29 -23.53
N PRO A 230 -3.86 9.41 -23.13
CA PRO A 230 -4.80 10.06 -24.02
C PRO A 230 -4.05 10.32 -25.32
N THR A 231 -4.55 9.77 -26.42
CA THR A 231 -4.07 10.12 -27.75
C THR A 231 -4.26 11.63 -27.88
N SER A 232 -3.18 12.40 -27.72
CA SER A 232 -3.14 13.82 -28.09
C SER A 232 -3.23 13.92 -29.60
N ASN A 233 -4.36 13.51 -30.17
CA ASN A 233 -4.67 13.71 -31.56
C ASN A 233 -5.49 14.99 -31.65
N SER A 234 -4.79 16.10 -31.62
CA SER A 234 -5.33 17.41 -31.96
C SER A 234 -4.27 18.12 -32.78
N TYR A 235 -4.17 17.73 -34.05
CA TYR A 235 -3.69 18.64 -35.07
C TYR A 235 -4.84 19.61 -35.37
N PRO A 236 -4.69 20.92 -35.13
CA PRO A 236 -5.57 21.89 -35.77
C PRO A 236 -5.23 21.83 -37.26
N GLN A 237 -6.16 21.33 -38.08
CA GLN A 237 -6.17 21.65 -39.50
C GLN A 237 -6.28 23.17 -39.61
N LEU A 238 -5.17 23.83 -39.89
CA LEU A 238 -5.16 25.17 -40.45
C LEU A 238 -5.90 25.08 -41.79
N GLN A 239 -7.19 25.42 -41.75
CA GLN A 239 -7.96 25.69 -42.95
C GLN A 239 -7.22 26.79 -43.72
N ARG A 240 -6.66 26.39 -44.85
CA ARG A 240 -6.33 27.28 -45.95
C ARG A 240 -7.64 27.91 -46.43
N THR A 241 -8.00 29.07 -45.91
CA THR A 241 -8.87 29.99 -46.64
C THR A 241 -7.99 30.72 -47.64
N GLY A 242 -7.96 30.18 -48.87
CA GLY A 242 -7.55 30.94 -50.03
C GLY A 242 -8.61 31.99 -50.34
N ALA A 243 -8.20 33.26 -50.35
CA ALA A 243 -8.85 34.33 -51.10
C ALA A 243 -7.73 35.24 -51.64
N ALA A 244 -7.22 34.89 -52.81
CA ALA A 244 -6.69 35.84 -53.78
C ALA A 244 -7.93 36.28 -54.62
N THR A 245 -8.14 37.51 -55.07
CA THR A 245 -7.26 38.55 -55.63
C THR A 245 -8.05 39.87 -55.73
N ASP A 246 -7.32 40.99 -55.77
CA ASP A 246 -7.60 42.27 -56.47
C ASP A 246 -8.87 43.07 -56.15
N ASN A 247 -8.76 44.36 -55.80
CA ASN A 247 -8.35 45.41 -56.74
C ASN A 247 -8.41 46.82 -56.08
N ASP A 248 -7.48 47.66 -56.50
CA ASP A 248 -7.59 49.10 -56.81
C ASP A 248 -7.61 50.25 -55.76
N ALA A 249 -6.69 51.18 -56.07
CA ALA A 249 -6.81 52.65 -56.11
C ALA A 249 -7.11 53.53 -54.87
N SER A 250 -6.13 54.41 -54.62
CA SER A 250 -6.27 55.86 -54.34
C SER A 250 -6.72 56.33 -52.96
N ARG A 251 -5.77 56.75 -52.11
CA ARG A 251 -5.42 58.17 -51.80
C ARG A 251 -4.42 58.26 -50.66
#